data_AF-A0A814VVW8-F1
#
_entry.id   AF-A0A814VVW8-F1
#
_cell.length_a   1.000
_cell.length_b   1.000
_cell.length_c   1.000
_cell.angle_alpha   90.00
_cell.angle_beta   90.00
_cell.angle_gamma   90.00
#
_symmetry.space_group_name_H-M   'P 1'
#
loop_
_entity.id
_entity.type
_entity.pdbx_description
1 polymer ?
#
loop_
_entity_poly.entity_id
_entity_poly.type
_entity_poly.pdbx_seq_one_letter_code
_entity_poly.pdbx_strand_id
1 'polypeptide(L)'
;MSTNEQQQNTEQLNMLKERFPHINENKLTRVLQRHDGDFDKVCARLNQREARCNKWESLETRFGPAITTLQQENPSIQSFKRFRLLKIMERFEDRDTSTSRYQRREELKTKYASQLAQLATSGINVDRPWVLRLLEKHEGDVNKVSFVF
;
A
#
# COMPACT_ATOMS: atom_id res chain seq x y z
N MET A 1 -21.99 -27.97 19.54
CA MET A 1 -21.61 -27.49 18.19
C MET A 1 -20.19 -27.96 17.83
N SER A 2 -19.84 -29.25 17.97
CA SER A 2 -18.47 -29.50 18.49
C SER A 2 -17.64 -30.63 17.86
N THR A 3 -17.96 -31.10 16.65
CA THR A 3 -17.09 -32.08 15.95
C THR A 3 -16.81 -31.69 14.50
N ASN A 4 -17.84 -31.29 13.75
CA ASN A 4 -17.70 -30.91 12.35
C ASN A 4 -16.79 -29.68 12.11
N GLU A 5 -16.93 -28.63 12.93
CA GLU A 5 -16.13 -27.41 12.80
C GLU A 5 -14.65 -27.62 13.20
N GLN A 6 -14.38 -28.51 14.14
CA GLN A 6 -13.02 -28.86 14.52
C GLN A 6 -12.33 -29.69 13.44
N GLN A 7 -13.07 -30.59 12.80
CA GLN A 7 -12.57 -31.42 11.70
C GLN A 7 -12.28 -30.56 10.46
N GLN A 8 -13.19 -29.64 10.12
CA GLN A 8 -13.02 -28.69 9.02
C GLN A 8 -11.83 -27.75 9.22
N ASN A 9 -11.64 -27.21 10.43
CA ASN A 9 -10.48 -26.37 10.74
C ASN A 9 -9.15 -27.14 10.66
N THR A 10 -9.16 -28.44 10.97
CA THR A 10 -7.96 -29.30 10.89
C THR A 10 -7.58 -29.58 9.44
N GLU A 11 -8.55 -29.85 8.58
CA GLU A 11 -8.34 -30.02 7.14
C GLU A 11 -7.82 -28.74 6.48
N GLN A 12 -8.43 -27.59 6.78
CA GLN A 12 -7.96 -26.29 6.30
C GLN A 12 -6.53 -25.98 6.75
N LEU A 13 -6.17 -26.31 7.99
CA LEU A 13 -4.81 -26.13 8.49
C LEU A 13 -3.80 -27.01 7.73
N ASN A 14 -4.14 -28.26 7.43
CA ASN A 14 -3.30 -29.16 6.64
C ASN A 14 -3.10 -28.64 5.21
N MET A 15 -4.18 -28.18 4.55
CA MET A 15 -4.08 -27.55 3.22
C MET A 15 -3.19 -26.29 3.25
N LEU A 16 -3.24 -25.48 4.31
CA LEU A 16 -2.36 -24.33 4.46
C LEU A 16 -0.89 -24.73 4.68
N LYS A 17 -0.62 -25.84 5.39
CA LYS A 17 0.75 -26.35 5.57
C LYS A 17 1.36 -26.82 4.25
N GLU A 18 0.58 -27.52 3.43
CA GLU A 18 1.04 -27.96 2.11
C GLU A 18 1.34 -26.77 1.20
N ARG A 19 0.47 -25.75 1.22
CA ARG A 19 0.62 -24.56 0.36
C ARG A 19 1.71 -23.60 0.84
N PHE A 20 1.94 -23.50 2.16
CA PHE A 20 2.89 -22.58 2.76
C PHE A 20 3.83 -23.30 3.74
N PRO A 21 4.69 -24.22 3.27
CA PRO A 21 5.50 -25.10 4.12
C PRO A 21 6.55 -24.34 4.95
N HIS A 22 6.94 -23.16 4.49
CA HIS A 22 7.89 -22.29 5.18
C HIS A 22 7.26 -21.50 6.34
N ILE A 23 5.92 -21.55 6.51
CA ILE A 23 5.22 -20.84 7.57
C ILE A 23 4.96 -21.77 8.75
N ASN A 24 5.42 -21.35 9.92
CA ASN A 24 5.20 -22.08 11.16
C ASN A 24 3.70 -22.32 11.43
N GLU A 25 3.35 -23.54 11.82
CA GLU A 25 1.99 -23.97 12.13
C GLU A 25 1.27 -23.06 13.13
N ASN A 26 1.91 -22.65 14.23
CA ASN A 26 1.32 -21.75 15.22
C ASN A 26 0.94 -20.38 14.63
N LYS A 27 1.58 -19.96 13.53
CA LYS A 27 1.18 -18.76 12.78
C LYS A 27 -0.02 -19.06 11.88
N LEU A 28 -0.03 -20.19 11.17
CA LEU A 28 -1.16 -20.59 10.33
C LEU A 28 -2.44 -20.74 11.15
N THR A 29 -2.39 -21.44 12.29
CA THR A 29 -3.53 -21.59 13.21
C THR A 29 -4.04 -20.24 13.71
N ARG A 30 -3.13 -19.32 14.10
CA ARG A 30 -3.51 -17.97 14.53
C ARG A 30 -4.17 -17.15 13.42
N VAL A 31 -3.68 -17.27 12.18
CA VAL A 31 -4.26 -16.53 11.04
C VAL A 31 -5.62 -17.10 10.67
N LEU A 32 -5.78 -18.42 10.70
CA LEU A 32 -7.05 -19.11 10.47
C LEU A 32 -8.10 -18.71 11.51
N GLN A 33 -7.73 -18.73 12.80
CA GLN A 33 -8.60 -18.28 13.90
C GLN A 33 -8.98 -16.80 13.79
N ARG A 34 -8.05 -15.93 13.33
CA ARG A 34 -8.31 -14.49 13.19
C ARG A 34 -9.30 -14.16 12.06
N HIS A 35 -9.47 -15.07 11.12
CA HIS A 35 -10.37 -14.93 9.98
C HIS A 35 -11.56 -15.89 10.10
N ASP A 36 -11.89 -16.36 11.31
CA ASP A 36 -13.06 -17.21 11.59
C ASP A 36 -13.13 -18.48 10.72
N GLY A 37 -11.97 -19.07 10.37
CA GLY A 37 -11.93 -20.26 9.50
C GLY A 37 -12.15 -19.96 8.00
N ASP A 38 -12.16 -18.69 7.59
CA ASP A 38 -12.25 -18.29 6.18
C ASP A 38 -10.93 -18.56 5.45
N PHE A 39 -10.82 -19.76 4.89
CA PHE A 39 -9.63 -20.25 4.19
C PHE A 39 -9.20 -19.35 3.03
N ASP A 40 -10.15 -18.78 2.28
CA ASP A 40 -9.85 -17.94 1.13
C ASP A 40 -9.23 -16.61 1.55
N LYS A 41 -9.77 -15.97 2.59
CA LYS A 41 -9.17 -14.75 3.16
C LYS A 41 -7.78 -15.04 3.72
N VAL A 42 -7.59 -16.19 4.37
CA VAL A 42 -6.29 -16.61 4.91
C VAL A 42 -5.30 -16.82 3.77
N CYS A 43 -5.66 -17.56 2.73
CA CYS A 43 -4.83 -17.76 1.54
C CYS A 43 -4.46 -16.44 0.88
N ALA A 44 -5.43 -15.55 0.65
CA ALA A 44 -5.18 -14.23 0.07
C ALA A 44 -4.20 -13.41 0.92
N ARG A 45 -4.34 -13.46 2.26
CA ARG A 45 -3.47 -12.75 3.19
C ARG A 45 -2.04 -13.30 3.19
N LEU A 46 -1.89 -14.62 3.13
CA LEU A 46 -0.59 -15.30 3.08
C LEU A 46 0.11 -15.05 1.74
N ASN A 47 -0.61 -15.20 0.61
CA ASN A 47 -0.11 -14.85 -0.72
C ASN A 47 0.33 -13.38 -0.78
N GLN A 48 -0.46 -12.45 -0.23
CA GLN A 48 -0.08 -11.04 -0.16
C GLN A 48 1.17 -10.81 0.69
N ARG A 49 1.40 -11.63 1.72
CA ARG A 49 2.61 -11.57 2.52
C ARG A 49 3.81 -12.11 1.76
N GLU A 50 3.68 -13.24 1.10
CA GLU A 50 4.74 -13.85 0.29
C GLU A 50 5.13 -12.95 -0.88
N ALA A 51 4.15 -12.40 -1.62
CA ALA A 51 4.40 -11.42 -2.66
C ALA A 51 5.17 -10.19 -2.14
N ARG A 52 4.87 -9.73 -0.91
CA ARG A 52 5.67 -8.67 -0.28
C ARG A 52 7.08 -9.15 0.02
N CYS A 53 7.27 -10.33 0.60
CA CYS A 53 8.59 -10.90 0.89
C CYS A 53 9.43 -11.03 -0.39
N ASN A 54 8.90 -11.62 -1.45
CA ASN A 54 9.58 -11.78 -2.73
C ASN A 54 9.93 -10.42 -3.35
N LYS A 55 9.04 -9.43 -3.24
CA LYS A 55 9.32 -8.06 -3.68
C LYS A 55 10.47 -7.44 -2.89
N TRP A 56 10.52 -7.65 -1.56
CA TRP A 56 11.61 -7.16 -0.73
C TRP A 56 12.93 -7.84 -1.09
N GLU A 57 12.91 -9.15 -1.30
CA GLU A 57 14.09 -9.90 -1.71
C GLU A 57 14.61 -9.43 -3.06
N SER A 58 13.72 -9.21 -4.03
CA SER A 58 14.08 -8.62 -5.34
C SER A 58 14.73 -7.24 -5.21
N LEU A 59 14.17 -6.36 -4.36
CA LEU A 59 14.76 -5.04 -4.09
C LEU A 59 16.12 -5.17 -3.40
N GLU A 60 16.26 -6.11 -2.46
CA GLU A 60 17.50 -6.37 -1.74
C GLU A 60 18.59 -6.92 -2.67
N THR A 61 18.26 -7.84 -3.58
CA THR A 61 19.20 -8.32 -4.60
C THR A 61 19.66 -7.18 -5.51
N ARG A 62 18.75 -6.30 -5.92
CA ARG A 62 19.07 -5.23 -6.88
C ARG A 62 19.77 -4.03 -6.25
N PHE A 63 19.32 -3.56 -5.09
CA PHE A 63 19.80 -2.34 -4.45
C PHE A 63 20.64 -2.57 -3.20
N GLY A 64 20.66 -3.80 -2.67
CA GLY A 64 21.38 -4.14 -1.44
C GLY A 64 22.87 -3.77 -1.49
N PRO A 65 23.61 -4.09 -2.57
CA PRO A 65 25.01 -3.69 -2.71
C PRO A 65 25.19 -2.17 -2.68
N ALA A 66 24.40 -1.43 -3.46
CA ALA A 66 24.47 0.03 -3.53
C ALA A 66 24.12 0.70 -2.19
N ILE A 67 23.13 0.18 -1.46
CA ILE A 67 22.79 0.66 -0.12
C ILE A 67 23.94 0.42 0.85
N THR A 68 24.58 -0.76 0.79
CA THR A 68 25.72 -1.07 1.66
C THR A 68 26.88 -0.11 1.40
N THR A 69 27.24 0.14 0.14
CA THR A 69 28.27 1.12 -0.23
C THR A 69 27.91 2.53 0.28
N LEU A 70 26.67 2.97 0.06
CA LEU A 70 26.19 4.29 0.49
C LEU A 70 26.25 4.48 2.01
N GLN A 71 25.94 3.42 2.78
CA GLN A 71 26.04 3.44 4.24
C GLN A 71 27.49 3.38 4.75
N GLN A 72 28.42 2.77 3.99
CA GLN A 72 29.84 2.80 4.31
C GLN A 72 30.46 4.18 4.06
N GLU A 73 30.10 4.81 2.95
CA GLU A 73 30.58 6.14 2.57
C GLU A 73 29.97 7.27 3.40
N ASN A 74 28.75 7.06 3.93
CA ASN A 74 28.02 8.07 4.70
C ASN A 74 27.58 7.52 6.07
N PRO A 75 28.41 7.71 7.13
CA PRO A 75 28.11 7.21 8.47
C PRO A 75 26.78 7.71 9.05
N SER A 76 26.31 8.90 8.67
CA SER A 76 25.01 9.45 9.08
C SER A 76 23.82 8.60 8.58
N ILE A 77 23.99 7.88 7.47
CA ILE A 77 22.94 7.07 6.83
C ILE A 77 22.91 5.63 7.37
N GLN A 78 23.92 5.21 8.14
CA GLN A 78 23.93 3.88 8.78
C GLN A 78 22.77 3.68 9.76
N SER A 79 22.32 4.76 10.40
CA SER A 79 21.16 4.74 11.30
C SER A 79 19.83 4.45 10.60
N PHE A 80 19.78 4.58 9.27
CA PHE A 80 18.55 4.35 8.51
C PHE A 80 18.30 2.86 8.37
N LYS A 81 17.07 2.46 8.71
CA LYS A 81 16.62 1.08 8.51
C LYS A 81 16.73 0.71 7.04
N ARG A 82 17.38 -0.43 6.74
CA ARG A 82 17.58 -0.97 5.38
C ARG A 82 16.30 -0.99 4.54
N PHE A 83 15.20 -1.44 5.15
CA PHE A 83 13.86 -1.42 4.57
C PHE A 83 13.43 -0.05 4.03
N ARG A 84 13.75 1.04 4.77
CA ARG A 84 13.38 2.40 4.37
C ARG A 84 14.19 2.84 3.16
N LEU A 85 15.46 2.48 3.10
CA LEU A 85 16.36 2.81 1.98
C LEU A 85 15.93 2.08 0.71
N LEU A 86 15.64 0.77 0.79
CA LEU A 86 15.10 -0.01 -0.34
C LEU A 86 13.81 0.61 -0.90
N LYS A 87 12.89 1.01 -0.02
CA LYS A 87 11.62 1.66 -0.41
C LYS A 87 11.83 3.02 -1.07
N ILE A 88 12.89 3.73 -0.70
CA ILE A 88 13.24 5.00 -1.33
C ILE A 88 13.81 4.72 -2.74
N MET A 89 14.72 3.76 -2.87
CA MET A 89 15.31 3.36 -4.15
C MET A 89 14.25 2.87 -5.14
N GLU A 90 13.31 2.05 -4.68
CA GLU A 90 12.13 1.63 -5.43
C GLU A 90 11.36 2.82 -6.05
N ARG A 91 11.11 3.87 -5.27
CA ARG A 91 10.39 5.06 -5.75
C ARG A 91 11.17 5.88 -6.78
N PHE A 92 12.49 5.80 -6.74
CA PHE A 92 13.35 6.54 -7.67
C PHE A 92 13.49 5.83 -9.01
N GLU A 93 13.32 4.52 -9.03
CA GLU A 93 13.27 3.73 -10.26
C GLU A 93 11.94 3.95 -11.01
N ASP A 94 10.84 4.09 -10.26
CA ASP A 94 9.52 4.51 -10.79
C ASP A 94 9.46 6.02 -11.12
N ARG A 95 10.57 6.65 -11.54
CA ARG A 95 10.65 8.11 -11.77
C ARG A 95 9.61 8.63 -12.75
N ASP A 96 9.17 7.81 -13.70
CA ASP A 96 8.08 8.10 -14.65
C ASP A 96 6.72 8.35 -13.95
N THR A 97 6.52 7.83 -12.74
CA THR A 97 5.28 8.07 -11.97
C THR A 97 5.25 9.41 -11.23
N SER A 98 6.41 10.03 -11.03
CA SER A 98 6.50 11.32 -10.30
C SER A 98 6.13 12.50 -11.20
N THR A 99 6.62 12.49 -12.44
CA THR A 99 6.18 13.35 -13.53
C THR A 99 4.69 13.15 -13.81
N SER A 100 4.22 11.90 -13.86
CA SER A 100 2.80 11.58 -14.01
C SER A 100 1.91 12.17 -12.89
N ARG A 101 2.33 12.14 -11.62
CA ARG A 101 1.53 12.72 -10.52
C ARG A 101 1.45 14.25 -10.59
N TYR A 102 2.53 14.91 -11.01
CA TYR A 102 2.53 16.35 -11.22
C TYR A 102 1.66 16.73 -12.43
N GLN A 103 1.86 16.06 -13.57
CA GLN A 103 1.06 16.23 -14.78
C GLN A 103 -0.43 16.03 -14.51
N ARG A 104 -0.80 14.93 -13.85
CA ARG A 104 -2.19 14.66 -13.45
C ARG A 104 -2.78 15.75 -12.56
N ARG A 105 -1.98 16.34 -11.67
CA ARG A 105 -2.44 17.46 -10.83
C ARG A 105 -2.73 18.71 -11.66
N GLU A 106 -1.86 19.03 -12.61
CA GLU A 106 -2.05 20.17 -13.51
C GLU A 106 -3.22 19.95 -14.48
N GLU A 107 -3.40 18.71 -14.96
CA GLU A 107 -4.59 18.32 -15.75
C GLU A 107 -5.88 18.51 -14.95
N LEU A 108 -5.93 18.05 -13.69
CA LEU A 108 -7.11 18.22 -12.84
C LEU A 108 -7.39 19.69 -12.50
N LYS A 109 -6.35 20.51 -12.28
CA LYS A 109 -6.51 21.95 -12.10
C LYS A 109 -7.12 22.60 -13.33
N THR A 110 -6.64 22.20 -14.51
CA THR A 110 -7.14 22.72 -15.78
C THR A 110 -8.59 22.27 -16.01
N LYS A 111 -8.90 21.00 -15.78
CA LYS A 111 -10.23 20.41 -15.94
C LYS A 111 -11.28 21.07 -15.03
N TYR A 112 -10.91 21.36 -13.78
CA TYR A 112 -11.83 21.90 -12.78
C TYR A 112 -11.59 23.39 -12.46
N ALA A 113 -10.97 24.14 -13.37
CA ALA A 113 -10.59 25.54 -13.13
C ALA A 113 -11.78 26.41 -12.69
N SER A 114 -12.94 26.26 -13.34
CA SER A 114 -14.15 27.02 -13.02
C SER A 114 -14.71 26.65 -11.63
N GLN A 115 -14.68 25.37 -11.27
CA GLN A 115 -15.14 24.88 -9.97
C GLN A 115 -14.21 25.35 -8.85
N LEU A 116 -12.89 25.35 -9.09
CA LEU A 116 -11.92 25.89 -8.15
C LEU A 116 -12.14 27.39 -7.93
N ALA A 117 -12.44 28.16 -8.98
CA ALA A 117 -12.77 29.58 -8.83
C ALA A 117 -14.02 29.78 -7.94
N GLN A 118 -15.08 28.99 -8.15
CA GLN A 118 -16.29 29.04 -7.32
C GLN A 118 -16.03 28.68 -5.86
N LEU A 119 -15.26 27.61 -5.60
CA LEU A 119 -14.86 27.23 -4.24
C LEU A 119 -14.02 28.33 -3.57
N ALA A 120 -13.10 28.95 -4.31
CA ALA A 120 -12.29 30.05 -3.80
C ALA A 120 -13.15 31.27 -3.43
N THR A 121 -14.18 31.61 -4.24
CA THR A 121 -15.15 32.65 -3.91
C THR A 121 -15.95 32.32 -2.65
N SER A 122 -16.23 31.04 -2.40
CA SER A 122 -16.86 30.55 -1.17
C SER A 122 -15.90 30.48 0.03
N GLY A 123 -14.68 30.99 -0.09
CA GLY A 123 -13.69 31.04 1.00
C GLY A 123 -12.87 29.75 1.20
N ILE A 124 -13.01 28.77 0.31
CA ILE A 124 -12.28 27.50 0.41
C ILE A 124 -10.87 27.65 -0.16
N ASN A 125 -9.87 27.22 0.61
CA ASN A 125 -8.48 27.22 0.15
C ASN A 125 -8.23 26.10 -0.88
N VAL A 126 -8.26 26.47 -2.16
CA VAL A 126 -8.16 25.57 -3.31
C VAL A 126 -6.75 25.04 -3.60
N ASP A 127 -5.70 25.60 -2.99
CA ASP A 127 -4.33 25.14 -3.18
C ASP A 127 -4.05 23.80 -2.50
N ARG A 128 -4.95 23.38 -1.60
CA ARG A 128 -4.81 22.13 -0.86
C ARG A 128 -5.01 20.91 -1.79
N PRO A 129 -4.09 19.93 -1.79
CA PRO A 129 -4.12 18.78 -2.72
C PRO A 129 -5.39 17.92 -2.69
N TRP A 130 -6.14 17.95 -1.58
CA TRP A 130 -7.35 17.16 -1.40
C TRP A 130 -8.60 17.79 -2.03
N VAL A 131 -8.60 19.10 -2.30
CA VAL A 131 -9.70 19.79 -3.00
C VAL A 131 -9.88 19.20 -4.40
N LEU A 132 -8.78 19.04 -5.14
CA LEU A 132 -8.79 18.41 -6.47
C LEU A 132 -9.27 16.95 -6.42
N ARG A 133 -8.94 16.21 -5.35
CA ARG A 133 -9.42 14.83 -5.18
C ARG A 133 -10.92 14.78 -4.89
N LEU A 134 -11.44 15.74 -4.13
CA LEU A 134 -12.87 15.85 -3.86
C LEU A 134 -13.63 16.25 -5.12
N LEU A 135 -13.12 17.21 -5.90
CA LEU A 135 -13.69 17.55 -7.20
C LEU A 135 -13.67 16.36 -8.16
N GLU A 136 -12.58 15.59 -8.20
CA GLU A 136 -12.53 14.37 -9.01
C GLU A 136 -13.55 13.32 -8.53
N LYS A 137 -13.65 13.09 -7.22
CA LYS A 137 -14.59 12.12 -6.62
C LYS A 137 -16.05 12.50 -6.82
N HIS A 138 -16.35 13.79 -6.81
CA HIS A 138 -17.70 14.33 -6.96
C HIS A 138 -17.96 14.90 -8.36
N GLU A 139 -17.14 14.53 -9.34
CA GLU A 139 -17.31 14.89 -10.76
C GLU A 139 -17.45 16.41 -11.00
N GLY A 140 -16.82 17.23 -10.17
CA GLY A 140 -16.87 18.69 -10.25
C GLY A 140 -18.07 19.33 -9.55
N ASP A 141 -18.82 18.60 -8.74
CA ASP A 141 -19.95 19.14 -7.96
C ASP A 141 -19.45 20.02 -6.80
N VAL A 142 -19.45 21.34 -7.03
CA VAL A 142 -18.99 22.37 -6.08
C VAL A 142 -19.76 22.33 -4.76
N ASN A 143 -21.07 22.05 -4.79
CA ASN A 143 -21.91 22.05 -3.60
C ASN A 143 -21.58 20.87 -2.68
N LYS A 144 -21.36 19.68 -3.28
CA LYS A 144 -20.92 18.50 -2.52
C LYS A 144 -19.55 18.71 -1.93
N VAL A 145 -18.64 19.35 -2.67
CA VAL A 145 -17.30 19.63 -2.18
C VAL A 145 -17.34 20.66 -1.06
N SER A 146 -18.12 21.74 -1.18
CA SER A 146 -18.21 22.79 -0.15
C SER A 146 -18.82 22.30 1.16
N PHE A 147 -19.73 21.32 1.14
CA PHE A 147 -20.32 20.73 2.35
C PHE A 147 -19.30 19.98 3.24
N VAL A 148 -18.11 19.67 2.70
CA VAL A 148 -17.04 18.97 3.42
C VAL A 148 -16.13 19.96 4.18
N PHE A 149 -16.26 21.27 3.95
CA PHE A 149 -15.46 22.34 4.59
C PHE A 149 -16.27 23.09 5.64
#